data_AF-A0A8T6UED3-F1
#
_entry.id   AF-A0A8T6UED3-F1
#
_cell.length_a   1.000
_cell.length_b   1.000
_cell.length_c   1.000
_cell.angle_alpha   90.00
_cell.angle_beta   90.00
_cell.angle_gamma   90.00
#
_symmetry.space_group_name_H-M   'P 1'
#
loop_
_entity.id
_entity.type
_entity.pdbx_description
1 polymer ?
#
loop_
_entity_poly.entity_id
_entity_poly.type
_entity_poly.pdbx_seq_one_letter_code
_entity_poly.pdbx_strand_id
1 'polypeptide(L)'
;MAFLRQIERKWQKKWEEQRIFEANPDSRKPKYFVTVAYPYPNSPQHIGHGRTYTLADVHARYMRMKGYNVLLPMAFHYTGTPVLAMSKRLADNDQDLIDTFLRIYKVPEELLKSFSDPLSMARYFHEEIKAGMKEIGYSIDWRREFTTIDPQYNRFIEWQFEKLRHEGYISQGSHPVGWCPNEGNPVGQHDTQGDLEPEIGEFTLIKFQHDDWILPTATLRPETIFGVTNLWLNPKVEYVKAKVDSEKWVVSKESVEKLRYLNRRVEVAETFRGSQLVGKHARNPVTNQEILILPAEFVDPKNATGVVMSVPGHAPYDYVALVNLAKAVEQLEEFELTAEIIESIKPISIISVPEYSEFPAGDVVGRMNILSQQDPRLEDATKEVYRHEFHTGKMKPNTGEYAGLNVAKAKDKVRQDLIEERKAETMYELMNKPVLCRCGTECVVKIFEDQWFIDYKKPEWKKLAHEWLDQMQILPEELRA
;
A
#
# COMPACT_ATOMS: atom_id res chain seq x y z
N MET A 1 -4.17 -5.42 48.61
CA MET A 1 -4.84 -4.49 47.65
C MET A 1 -6.20 -3.94 48.11
N ALA A 2 -6.95 -4.62 48.99
CA ALA A 2 -8.29 -4.14 49.43
C ALA A 2 -8.29 -2.70 50.00
N PHE A 3 -7.28 -2.35 50.78
CA PHE A 3 -7.09 -1.00 51.32
C PHE A 3 -6.96 0.08 50.23
N LEU A 4 -6.13 -0.15 49.20
CA LEU A 4 -5.95 0.81 48.10
C LEU A 4 -7.24 0.98 47.29
N ARG A 5 -7.94 -0.12 46.98
CA ARG A 5 -9.25 -0.08 46.30
C ARG A 5 -10.30 0.70 47.08
N GLN A 6 -10.27 0.64 48.41
CA GLN A 6 -11.15 1.43 49.26
C GLN A 6 -10.83 2.94 49.15
N ILE A 7 -9.56 3.30 49.09
CA ILE A 7 -9.11 4.69 48.90
C ILE A 7 -9.50 5.22 47.52
N GLU A 8 -9.29 4.43 46.46
CA GLU A 8 -9.66 4.78 45.08
C GLU A 8 -11.15 5.12 45.00
N ARG A 9 -12.02 4.18 45.42
CA ARG A 9 -13.48 4.36 45.42
C ARG A 9 -13.94 5.58 46.21
N LYS A 10 -13.30 5.83 47.37
CA LYS A 10 -13.60 7.01 48.20
C LYS A 10 -13.36 8.31 47.43
N TRP A 11 -12.22 8.44 46.74
CA TRP A 11 -11.86 9.68 46.04
C TRP A 11 -12.60 9.84 44.73
N GLN A 12 -12.75 8.77 43.94
CA GLN A 12 -13.55 8.78 42.70
C GLN A 12 -14.98 9.26 42.96
N LYS A 13 -15.64 8.71 43.99
CA LYS A 13 -16.98 9.13 44.40
C LYS A 13 -17.02 10.62 44.77
N LYS A 14 -16.06 11.10 45.57
CA LYS A 14 -15.99 12.52 45.95
C LYS A 14 -15.77 13.43 44.73
N TRP A 15 -14.92 13.02 43.79
CA TRP A 15 -14.63 13.81 42.60
C TRP A 15 -15.85 13.94 41.70
N GLU A 16 -16.61 12.86 41.51
CA GLU A 16 -17.85 12.85 40.72
C GLU A 16 -18.94 13.70 41.40
N GLU A 17 -19.20 13.48 42.71
CA GLU A 17 -20.22 14.20 43.47
C GLU A 17 -19.95 15.72 43.51
N GLN A 18 -18.69 16.11 43.66
CA GLN A 18 -18.28 17.52 43.68
C GLN A 18 -18.00 18.09 42.30
N ARG A 19 -18.07 17.27 41.24
CA ARG A 19 -17.86 17.68 39.85
C ARG A 19 -16.55 18.44 39.64
N ILE A 20 -15.47 18.02 40.31
CA ILE A 20 -14.24 18.83 40.40
C ILE A 20 -13.47 18.96 39.09
N PHE A 21 -13.74 18.09 38.12
CA PHE A 21 -13.11 18.09 36.81
C PHE A 21 -13.96 18.77 35.73
N GLU A 22 -15.17 19.20 36.08
CA GLU A 22 -16.04 19.98 35.21
C GLU A 22 -15.52 21.41 35.08
N ALA A 23 -14.82 21.71 33.99
CA ALA A 23 -14.19 22.99 33.78
C ALA A 23 -15.14 23.97 33.06
N ASN A 24 -15.36 25.13 33.68
CA ASN A 24 -15.99 26.29 33.05
C ASN A 24 -14.92 27.35 32.75
N PRO A 25 -15.05 28.14 31.66
CA PRO A 25 -14.15 29.25 31.40
C PRO A 25 -14.03 30.18 32.62
N ASP A 26 -12.79 30.49 33.01
CA ASP A 26 -12.49 31.35 34.15
C ASP A 26 -11.35 32.29 33.74
N SER A 27 -11.67 33.58 33.57
CA SER A 27 -10.71 34.61 33.13
C SER A 27 -9.64 34.92 34.18
N ARG A 28 -9.81 34.47 35.43
CA ARG A 28 -8.84 34.70 36.52
C ARG A 28 -7.68 33.72 36.51
N LYS A 29 -7.77 32.65 35.72
CA LYS A 29 -6.76 31.59 35.64
C LYS A 29 -6.31 31.41 34.19
N PRO A 30 -5.02 31.12 33.93
CA PRO A 30 -4.59 30.77 32.58
C PRO A 30 -5.27 29.47 32.13
N LYS A 31 -5.77 29.44 30.89
CA LYS A 31 -6.40 28.24 30.32
C LYS A 31 -5.35 27.18 29.97
N TYR A 32 -5.72 25.91 30.11
CA TYR A 32 -4.96 24.81 29.54
C TYR A 32 -5.94 23.81 28.93
N PHE A 33 -5.81 23.55 27.64
CA PHE A 33 -6.66 22.59 26.94
C PHE A 33 -5.79 21.44 26.45
N VAL A 34 -6.10 20.24 26.90
CA VAL A 34 -5.39 19.02 26.52
C VAL A 34 -6.38 18.02 25.95
N THR A 35 -5.99 17.40 24.85
CA THR A 35 -6.74 16.34 24.19
C THR A 35 -5.83 15.14 23.98
N VAL A 36 -6.45 13.98 23.87
CA VAL A 36 -5.85 12.72 23.46
C VAL A 36 -6.79 12.11 22.45
N ALA A 37 -6.27 11.42 21.44
CA ALA A 37 -7.09 10.83 20.39
C ALA A 37 -8.18 9.95 21.02
N TYR A 38 -9.44 10.24 20.69
CA TYR A 38 -10.59 9.47 21.14
C TYR A 38 -10.52 7.99 20.71
N PRO A 39 -10.95 7.05 21.57
CA PRO A 39 -10.88 5.61 21.26
C PRO A 39 -11.91 5.21 20.19
N TYR A 40 -11.55 4.17 19.44
CA TYR A 40 -12.47 3.44 18.57
C TYR A 40 -13.15 2.33 19.38
N PRO A 41 -14.49 2.32 19.54
CA PRO A 41 -15.17 1.41 20.46
C PRO A 41 -15.52 0.08 19.80
N ASN A 42 -14.52 -0.68 19.35
CA ASN A 42 -14.70 -2.02 18.79
C ASN A 42 -14.12 -3.14 19.69
N SER A 43 -13.47 -2.76 20.79
CA SER A 43 -12.81 -3.66 21.73
C SER A 43 -12.56 -2.94 23.07
N PRO A 44 -12.30 -3.66 24.17
CA PRO A 44 -11.94 -3.04 25.44
C PRO A 44 -10.53 -2.43 25.38
N GLN A 45 -10.23 -1.50 26.30
CA GLN A 45 -8.90 -0.88 26.35
C GLN A 45 -7.83 -1.84 26.89
N HIS A 46 -6.79 -2.11 26.10
CA HIS A 46 -5.57 -2.77 26.58
C HIS A 46 -4.56 -1.80 27.25
N ILE A 47 -3.50 -2.33 27.89
CA ILE A 47 -2.52 -1.53 28.66
C ILE A 47 -1.82 -0.43 27.83
N GLY A 48 -1.60 -0.66 26.53
CA GLY A 48 -1.11 0.36 25.60
C GLY A 48 -1.99 1.62 25.56
N HIS A 49 -3.31 1.46 25.50
CA HIS A 49 -4.25 2.56 25.65
C HIS A 49 -4.11 3.23 27.02
N GLY A 50 -4.00 2.43 28.08
CA GLY A 50 -3.78 2.92 29.45
C GLY A 50 -2.57 3.87 29.54
N ARG A 51 -1.45 3.57 28.85
CA ARG A 51 -0.31 4.49 28.75
C ARG A 51 -0.70 5.81 28.10
N THR A 52 -1.32 5.76 26.92
CA THR A 52 -1.70 6.95 26.13
C THR A 52 -2.62 7.90 26.91
N TYR A 53 -3.70 7.39 27.51
CA TYR A 53 -4.65 8.22 28.25
C TYR A 53 -4.11 8.69 29.60
N THR A 54 -3.31 7.87 30.29
CA THR A 54 -2.67 8.27 31.56
C THR A 54 -1.69 9.42 31.39
N LEU A 55 -0.94 9.46 30.29
CA LEU A 55 -0.02 10.58 30.02
C LEU A 55 -0.77 11.92 29.93
N ALA A 56 -1.90 11.94 29.23
CA ALA A 56 -2.74 13.13 29.13
C ALA A 56 -3.31 13.54 30.50
N ASP A 57 -3.78 12.57 31.30
CA ASP A 57 -4.33 12.83 32.63
C ASP A 57 -3.28 13.35 33.62
N VAL A 58 -2.10 12.73 33.67
CA VAL A 58 -0.99 13.16 34.52
C VAL A 58 -0.62 14.61 34.22
N HIS A 59 -0.52 14.94 32.93
CA HIS A 59 -0.22 16.31 32.51
C HIS A 59 -1.34 17.29 32.84
N ALA A 60 -2.60 16.90 32.63
CA ALA A 60 -3.76 17.69 33.03
C ALA A 60 -3.75 18.00 34.54
N ARG A 61 -3.47 17.01 35.38
CA ARG A 61 -3.37 17.17 36.84
C ARG A 61 -2.18 18.04 37.24
N TYR A 62 -1.01 17.84 36.64
CA TYR A 62 0.15 18.68 36.85
C TYR A 62 -0.16 20.15 36.57
N MET A 63 -0.82 20.45 35.43
CA MET A 63 -1.21 21.81 35.09
C MET A 63 -2.27 22.39 36.03
N ARG A 64 -3.22 21.60 36.53
CA ARG A 64 -4.16 22.05 37.58
C ARG A 64 -3.41 22.43 38.86
N MET A 65 -2.42 21.64 39.27
CA MET A 65 -1.59 21.94 40.46
C MET A 65 -0.74 23.20 40.27
N LYS A 66 -0.38 23.55 39.03
CA LYS A 66 0.25 24.83 38.69
C LYS A 66 -0.72 26.03 38.64
N GLY A 67 -2.00 25.83 38.94
CA GLY A 67 -3.01 26.88 39.00
C GLY A 67 -3.75 27.17 37.70
N TYR A 68 -3.57 26.35 36.66
CA TYR A 68 -4.29 26.52 35.39
C TYR A 68 -5.76 26.09 35.50
N ASN A 69 -6.61 26.72 34.68
CA ASN A 69 -7.96 26.23 34.42
C ASN A 69 -7.89 25.19 33.30
N VAL A 70 -7.86 23.91 33.69
CA VAL A 70 -7.59 22.79 32.78
C VAL A 70 -8.88 22.15 32.29
N LEU A 71 -9.00 22.02 30.98
CA LEU A 71 -10.01 21.20 30.31
C LEU A 71 -9.35 19.96 29.70
N LEU A 72 -9.82 18.78 30.11
CA LEU A 72 -9.54 17.49 29.48
C LEU A 72 -10.90 16.84 29.16
N PRO A 73 -11.38 16.88 27.91
CA PRO A 73 -12.59 16.21 27.49
C PRO A 73 -12.27 14.81 26.92
N MET A 74 -13.32 14.02 26.71
CA MET A 74 -13.24 12.74 25.99
C MET A 74 -14.47 12.58 25.12
N ALA A 75 -14.30 11.90 23.98
CA ALA A 75 -15.34 11.56 23.02
C ALA A 75 -15.06 10.16 22.46
N PHE A 76 -15.89 9.64 21.56
CA PHE A 76 -15.74 8.29 21.01
C PHE A 76 -15.85 8.27 19.48
N HIS A 77 -14.91 7.59 18.83
CA HIS A 77 -14.79 7.55 17.38
C HIS A 77 -15.59 6.39 16.79
N TYR A 78 -16.81 6.66 16.31
CA TYR A 78 -17.70 5.66 15.71
C TYR A 78 -17.51 5.55 14.18
N THR A 79 -16.88 6.56 13.56
CA THR A 79 -16.71 6.64 12.10
C THR A 79 -15.58 5.72 11.64
N GLY A 80 -15.90 4.72 10.81
CA GLY A 80 -14.91 3.83 10.21
C GLY A 80 -15.48 2.45 9.88
N THR A 81 -14.69 1.64 9.18
CA THR A 81 -15.01 0.26 8.80
C THR A 81 -14.74 -0.81 9.88
N PRO A 82 -13.84 -0.65 10.88
CA PRO A 82 -13.51 -1.78 11.76
C PRO A 82 -14.70 -2.33 12.57
N VAL A 83 -15.64 -1.50 13.06
CA VAL A 83 -16.85 -2.00 13.74
C VAL A 83 -17.70 -2.80 12.75
N LEU A 84 -17.89 -2.29 11.52
CA LEU A 84 -18.67 -2.96 10.47
C LEU A 84 -18.05 -4.32 10.11
N ALA A 85 -16.73 -4.37 9.91
CA ALA A 85 -15.99 -5.57 9.57
C ALA A 85 -16.09 -6.63 10.69
N MET A 86 -15.94 -6.23 11.95
CA MET A 86 -16.09 -7.15 13.09
C MET A 86 -17.52 -7.66 13.24
N SER A 87 -18.51 -6.79 13.06
CA SER A 87 -19.93 -7.17 13.16
C SER A 87 -20.33 -8.15 12.07
N LYS A 88 -19.82 -7.95 10.84
CA LYS A 88 -20.02 -8.87 9.72
C LYS A 88 -19.37 -10.24 9.99
N ARG A 89 -18.13 -10.27 10.46
CA ARG A 89 -17.44 -11.53 10.83
C ARG A 89 -18.18 -12.29 11.94
N LEU A 90 -18.75 -11.58 12.93
CA LEU A 90 -19.61 -12.22 13.94
C LEU A 90 -20.89 -12.80 13.31
N ALA A 91 -21.53 -12.07 12.39
CA ALA A 91 -22.69 -12.57 11.65
C ALA A 91 -22.38 -13.82 10.80
N ASP A 92 -21.16 -13.88 10.25
CA ASP A 92 -20.64 -15.01 9.49
C ASP A 92 -20.15 -16.18 10.36
N ASN A 93 -20.33 -16.10 11.70
CA ASN A 93 -19.92 -17.11 12.68
C ASN A 93 -18.42 -17.42 12.71
N ASP A 94 -17.58 -16.40 12.51
CA ASP A 94 -16.13 -16.48 12.66
C ASP A 94 -15.74 -16.96 14.08
N GLN A 95 -15.24 -18.19 14.17
CA GLN A 95 -14.96 -18.85 15.45
C GLN A 95 -13.80 -18.20 16.23
N ASP A 96 -12.79 -17.69 15.54
CA ASP A 96 -11.64 -17.03 16.18
C ASP A 96 -12.06 -15.70 16.81
N LEU A 97 -12.94 -14.96 16.12
CA LEU A 97 -13.50 -13.73 16.63
C LEU A 97 -14.42 -14.00 17.83
N ILE A 98 -15.28 -15.01 17.74
CA ILE A 98 -16.16 -15.43 18.85
C ILE A 98 -15.33 -15.82 20.09
N ASP A 99 -14.27 -16.63 19.92
CA ASP A 99 -13.37 -17.01 21.02
C ASP A 99 -12.71 -15.78 21.66
N THR A 100 -12.26 -14.83 20.83
CA THR A 100 -11.69 -13.56 21.29
C THR A 100 -12.70 -12.78 22.15
N PHE A 101 -13.95 -12.65 21.71
CA PHE A 101 -14.97 -11.90 22.44
C PHE A 101 -15.29 -12.54 23.78
N LEU A 102 -15.46 -13.87 23.82
CA LEU A 102 -15.85 -14.60 25.03
C LEU A 102 -14.69 -14.76 26.02
N ARG A 103 -13.49 -15.11 25.55
CA ARG A 103 -12.36 -15.47 26.42
C ARG A 103 -11.45 -14.29 26.74
N ILE A 104 -11.16 -13.45 25.74
CA ILE A 104 -10.21 -12.35 25.89
C ILE A 104 -10.94 -11.09 26.34
N TYR A 105 -11.96 -10.66 25.61
CA TYR A 105 -12.73 -9.46 25.93
C TYR A 105 -13.76 -9.70 27.04
N LYS A 106 -14.07 -10.96 27.35
CA LYS A 106 -15.00 -11.37 28.41
C LYS A 106 -16.38 -10.74 28.26
N VAL A 107 -16.83 -10.63 27.00
CA VAL A 107 -18.18 -10.20 26.68
C VAL A 107 -19.16 -11.28 27.15
N PRO A 108 -20.25 -10.93 27.86
CA PRO A 108 -21.29 -11.88 28.21
C PRO A 108 -21.89 -12.54 26.96
N GLU A 109 -22.03 -13.87 26.99
CA GLU A 109 -22.46 -14.67 25.83
C GLU A 109 -23.83 -14.24 25.32
N GLU A 110 -24.72 -13.84 26.23
CA GLU A 110 -26.06 -13.35 25.91
C GLU A 110 -26.06 -12.05 25.07
N LEU A 111 -25.01 -11.23 25.17
CA LEU A 111 -24.87 -9.99 24.43
C LEU A 111 -24.22 -10.20 23.06
N LEU A 112 -23.45 -11.28 22.88
CA LEU A 112 -22.65 -11.50 21.67
C LEU A 112 -23.51 -11.51 20.40
N LYS A 113 -24.72 -12.10 20.47
CA LYS A 113 -25.66 -12.12 19.33
C LYS A 113 -26.09 -10.72 18.86
N SER A 114 -26.12 -9.74 19.77
CA SER A 114 -26.47 -8.37 19.41
C SER A 114 -25.36 -7.65 18.64
N PHE A 115 -24.12 -8.13 18.73
CA PHE A 115 -22.97 -7.46 18.12
C PHE A 115 -22.85 -7.69 16.61
N SER A 116 -23.73 -8.51 16.02
CA SER A 116 -23.95 -8.50 14.57
C SER A 116 -24.55 -7.16 14.10
N ASP A 117 -25.18 -6.38 15.00
CA ASP A 117 -25.49 -4.97 14.78
C ASP A 117 -24.28 -4.10 15.20
N PRO A 118 -23.66 -3.35 14.27
CA PRO A 118 -22.50 -2.51 14.55
C PRO A 118 -22.73 -1.48 15.65
N LEU A 119 -23.92 -0.87 15.71
CA LEU A 119 -24.21 0.15 16.71
C LEU A 119 -24.30 -0.46 18.11
N SER A 120 -24.87 -1.66 18.24
CA SER A 120 -24.92 -2.39 19.50
C SER A 120 -23.53 -2.72 20.02
N MET A 121 -22.62 -3.20 19.16
CA MET A 121 -21.21 -3.43 19.52
C MET A 121 -20.53 -2.13 19.96
N ALA A 122 -20.64 -1.06 19.16
CA ALA A 122 -20.00 0.21 19.43
C ALA A 122 -20.47 0.86 20.74
N ARG A 123 -21.77 0.76 21.04
CA ARG A 123 -22.35 1.26 22.30
C ARG A 123 -21.86 0.47 23.51
N TYR A 124 -21.78 -0.85 23.39
CA TYR A 124 -21.28 -1.68 24.49
C TYR A 124 -19.83 -1.32 24.85
N PHE A 125 -18.92 -1.29 23.86
CA PHE A 125 -17.52 -0.99 24.13
C PHE A 125 -17.30 0.47 24.51
N HIS A 126 -18.10 1.41 23.99
CA HIS A 126 -18.09 2.80 24.50
C HIS A 126 -18.32 2.80 26.02
N GLU A 127 -19.40 2.20 26.51
CA GLU A 127 -19.70 2.19 27.95
C GLU A 127 -18.64 1.43 28.76
N GLU A 128 -18.08 0.33 28.24
CA GLU A 128 -16.97 -0.40 28.87
C GLU A 128 -15.74 0.49 29.01
N ILE A 129 -15.31 1.13 27.92
CA ILE A 129 -14.14 2.01 27.89
C ILE A 129 -14.35 3.20 28.85
N LYS A 130 -15.53 3.82 28.82
CA LYS A 130 -15.89 4.94 29.70
C LYS A 130 -15.85 4.52 31.16
N ALA A 131 -16.41 3.36 31.50
CA ALA A 131 -16.36 2.80 32.84
C ALA A 131 -14.91 2.57 33.28
N GLY A 132 -14.07 1.99 32.42
CA GLY A 132 -12.64 1.79 32.68
C GLY A 132 -11.89 3.10 32.93
N MET A 133 -12.13 4.13 32.11
CA MET A 133 -11.54 5.46 32.31
C MET A 133 -11.96 6.11 33.63
N LYS A 134 -13.23 5.93 34.04
CA LYS A 134 -13.72 6.39 35.36
C LYS A 134 -13.13 5.57 36.51
N GLU A 135 -12.96 4.26 36.35
CA GLU A 135 -12.36 3.37 37.36
C GLU A 135 -10.86 3.64 37.54
N ILE A 136 -10.14 4.00 36.48
CA ILE A 136 -8.76 4.49 36.61
C ILE A 136 -8.72 5.86 37.30
N GLY A 137 -9.79 6.66 37.16
CA GLY A 137 -9.94 7.95 37.80
C GLY A 137 -9.38 9.10 36.97
N TYR A 138 -9.46 9.03 35.64
CA TYR A 138 -9.06 10.13 34.78
C TYR A 138 -9.89 11.40 35.03
N SER A 139 -9.24 12.54 34.96
CA SER A 139 -9.77 13.86 35.29
C SER A 139 -10.51 14.51 34.12
N ILE A 140 -11.46 13.75 33.55
CA ILE A 140 -12.21 14.10 32.34
C ILE A 140 -13.48 14.89 32.69
N ASP A 141 -13.79 15.91 31.88
CA ASP A 141 -15.10 16.58 31.88
C ASP A 141 -16.08 15.82 30.97
N TRP A 142 -16.81 14.86 31.55
CA TRP A 142 -17.75 13.99 30.83
C TRP A 142 -18.98 14.69 30.27
N ARG A 143 -19.25 15.97 30.63
CA ARG A 143 -20.36 16.74 30.04
C ARG A 143 -20.14 17.08 28.56
N ARG A 144 -18.90 16.97 28.10
CA ARG A 144 -18.47 17.28 26.73
C ARG A 144 -18.30 16.04 25.86
N GLU A 145 -18.79 14.91 26.34
CA GLU A 145 -18.82 13.65 25.60
C GLU A 145 -19.74 13.75 24.38
N PHE A 146 -19.30 13.17 23.27
CA PHE A 146 -20.07 12.99 22.05
C PHE A 146 -19.52 11.77 21.28
N THR A 147 -20.30 11.28 20.33
CA THR A 147 -19.83 10.30 19.34
C THR A 147 -19.69 10.95 17.96
N THR A 148 -18.82 10.42 17.12
CA THR A 148 -18.62 11.00 15.77
C THR A 148 -19.78 10.77 14.80
N ILE A 149 -20.86 10.12 15.25
CA ILE A 149 -22.10 9.97 14.49
C ILE A 149 -23.26 10.80 15.07
N ASP A 150 -23.02 11.56 16.14
CA ASP A 150 -24.04 12.42 16.74
C ASP A 150 -24.48 13.51 15.74
N PRO A 151 -25.79 13.82 15.64
CA PRO A 151 -26.29 14.79 14.67
C PRO A 151 -25.59 16.16 14.73
N GLN A 152 -25.26 16.63 15.93
CA GLN A 152 -24.57 17.90 16.16
C GLN A 152 -23.12 17.85 15.66
N TYR A 153 -22.45 16.72 15.85
CA TYR A 153 -21.09 16.53 15.34
C TYR A 153 -21.10 16.40 13.81
N ASN A 154 -22.10 15.73 13.23
CA ASN A 154 -22.26 15.66 11.78
C ASN A 154 -22.42 17.05 11.16
N ARG A 155 -23.21 17.95 11.77
CA ARG A 155 -23.32 19.35 11.33
C ARG A 155 -21.99 20.12 11.44
N PHE A 156 -21.17 19.83 12.44
CA PHE A 156 -19.82 20.39 12.55
C PHE A 156 -18.90 19.89 11.43
N ILE A 157 -18.95 18.59 11.10
CA ILE A 157 -18.18 18.01 10.00
C ILE A 157 -18.65 18.54 8.63
N GLU A 158 -19.96 18.65 8.40
CA GLU A 158 -20.51 19.26 7.18
C GLU A 158 -19.99 20.69 7.01
N TRP A 159 -20.04 21.51 8.07
CA TRP A 159 -19.47 22.85 8.06
C TRP A 159 -17.97 22.85 7.75
N GLN A 160 -17.19 21.94 8.34
CA GLN A 160 -15.76 21.82 8.08
C GLN A 160 -15.47 21.50 6.61
N PHE A 161 -16.16 20.51 6.03
CA PHE A 161 -15.95 20.11 4.64
C PHE A 161 -16.47 21.16 3.65
N GLU A 162 -17.57 21.86 3.96
CA GLU A 162 -18.02 23.01 3.17
C GLU A 162 -16.97 24.13 3.16
N LYS A 163 -16.33 24.41 4.30
CA LYS A 163 -15.21 25.37 4.37
C LYS A 163 -14.03 24.92 3.51
N LEU A 164 -13.58 23.67 3.67
CA LEU A 164 -12.50 23.14 2.83
C LEU A 164 -12.83 23.24 1.34
N ARG A 165 -14.08 22.95 0.97
CA ARG A 165 -14.55 23.03 -0.42
C ARG A 165 -14.58 24.46 -0.93
N HIS A 166 -15.08 25.43 -0.15
CA HIS A 166 -15.10 26.84 -0.53
C HIS A 166 -13.71 27.44 -0.70
N GLU A 167 -12.73 27.01 0.11
CA GLU A 167 -11.32 27.39 -0.01
C GLU A 167 -10.59 26.59 -1.11
N GLY A 168 -11.30 25.71 -1.83
CA GLY A 168 -10.78 24.91 -2.93
C GLY A 168 -9.85 23.77 -2.51
N TYR A 169 -9.79 23.40 -1.22
CA TYR A 169 -8.99 22.27 -0.72
C TYR A 169 -9.63 20.90 -0.97
N ILE A 170 -10.85 20.88 -1.49
CA ILE A 170 -11.52 19.65 -1.90
C ILE A 170 -11.44 19.53 -3.41
N SER A 171 -10.84 18.44 -3.89
CA SER A 171 -10.74 18.11 -5.32
C SER A 171 -11.39 16.78 -5.61
N GLN A 172 -11.78 16.56 -6.86
CA GLN A 172 -12.31 15.29 -7.34
C GLN A 172 -11.38 14.76 -8.44
N GLY A 173 -11.11 13.47 -8.45
CA GLY A 173 -10.24 12.87 -9.46
C GLY A 173 -10.22 11.35 -9.41
N SER A 174 -9.51 10.76 -10.36
CA SER A 174 -9.29 9.32 -10.39
C SER A 174 -8.13 8.95 -9.49
N HIS A 175 -8.33 7.98 -8.59
CA HIS A 175 -7.27 7.52 -7.71
C HIS A 175 -7.28 6.00 -7.55
N PRO A 176 -6.10 5.36 -7.64
CA PRO A 176 -5.97 3.98 -7.24
C PRO A 176 -6.15 3.81 -5.73
N VAL A 177 -6.93 2.81 -5.33
CA VAL A 177 -7.06 2.36 -3.94
C VAL A 177 -6.82 0.86 -3.87
N GLY A 178 -6.35 0.38 -2.72
CA GLY A 178 -6.46 -1.02 -2.39
C GLY A 178 -7.94 -1.42 -2.40
N TRP A 179 -8.27 -2.54 -3.02
CA TRP A 179 -9.64 -2.99 -3.23
C TRP A 179 -9.80 -4.46 -2.89
N CYS A 180 -10.86 -4.80 -2.17
CA CYS A 180 -11.27 -6.18 -1.98
C CYS A 180 -12.31 -6.59 -3.04
N PRO A 181 -11.98 -7.47 -4.00
CA PRO A 181 -12.92 -7.95 -5.02
C PRO A 181 -14.18 -8.63 -4.45
N ASN A 182 -14.04 -9.30 -3.30
CA ASN A 182 -15.12 -10.06 -2.69
C ASN A 182 -16.10 -9.16 -1.92
N GLU A 183 -15.58 -8.22 -1.13
CA GLU A 183 -16.42 -7.36 -0.30
C GLU A 183 -16.89 -6.10 -1.02
N GLY A 184 -16.22 -5.70 -2.11
CA GLY A 184 -16.64 -4.58 -2.92
C GLY A 184 -16.43 -3.22 -2.24
N ASN A 185 -15.36 -3.07 -1.47
CA ASN A 185 -14.99 -1.82 -0.80
C ASN A 185 -13.47 -1.55 -0.88
N PRO A 186 -13.06 -0.27 -0.77
CA PRO A 186 -11.66 0.07 -0.58
C PRO A 186 -11.14 -0.54 0.73
N VAL A 187 -9.87 -0.91 0.74
CA VAL A 187 -9.17 -1.44 1.91
C VAL A 187 -8.00 -0.54 2.26
N GLY A 188 -7.87 -0.16 3.52
CA GLY A 188 -6.66 0.43 4.11
C GLY A 188 -6.03 -0.51 5.12
N GLN A 189 -5.02 -0.02 5.86
CA GLN A 189 -4.30 -0.77 6.89
C GLN A 189 -5.21 -1.61 7.79
N HIS A 190 -6.28 -1.01 8.33
CA HIS A 190 -7.14 -1.66 9.31
C HIS A 190 -8.09 -2.71 8.71
N ASP A 191 -8.23 -2.75 7.38
CA ASP A 191 -9.10 -3.69 6.66
C ASP A 191 -8.35 -4.93 6.18
N THR A 192 -7.02 -4.97 6.30
CA THR A 192 -6.17 -6.09 5.89
C THR A 192 -5.78 -6.99 7.07
N GLN A 193 -5.42 -8.23 6.77
CA GLN A 193 -4.85 -9.15 7.76
C GLN A 193 -3.45 -8.67 8.17
N GLY A 194 -3.19 -8.67 9.49
CA GLY A 194 -1.91 -8.20 10.03
C GLY A 194 -1.71 -6.69 10.01
N ASP A 195 -2.77 -5.92 9.73
CA ASP A 195 -2.72 -4.45 9.65
C ASP A 195 -1.62 -3.95 8.67
N LEU A 196 -1.57 -4.55 7.49
CA LEU A 196 -0.65 -4.22 6.40
C LEU A 196 -1.27 -3.15 5.49
N GLU A 197 -0.63 -1.98 5.37
CA GLU A 197 -1.07 -0.93 4.44
C GLU A 197 -0.82 -1.38 2.98
N PRO A 198 -1.82 -1.34 2.08
CA PRO A 198 -1.59 -1.65 0.66
C PRO A 198 -0.64 -0.64 0.00
N GLU A 199 0.53 -1.09 -0.42
CA GLU A 199 1.50 -0.24 -1.12
C GLU A 199 1.22 -0.24 -2.62
N ILE A 200 0.66 0.87 -3.13
CA ILE A 200 0.33 1.00 -4.55
C ILE A 200 1.53 1.58 -5.31
N GLY A 201 2.02 0.83 -6.29
CA GLY A 201 3.04 1.26 -7.23
C GLY A 201 2.51 1.36 -8.66
N GLU A 202 3.28 2.00 -9.53
CA GLU A 202 2.93 2.22 -10.92
C GLU A 202 4.00 1.62 -11.84
N PHE A 203 3.62 0.59 -12.59
CA PHE A 203 4.44 -0.01 -13.64
C PHE A 203 4.33 0.78 -14.94
N THR A 204 5.42 0.82 -15.70
CA THR A 204 5.40 1.21 -17.11
C THR A 204 5.17 -0.04 -17.96
N LEU A 205 4.10 -0.03 -18.76
CA LEU A 205 3.74 -1.09 -19.70
C LEU A 205 4.32 -0.76 -21.08
N ILE A 206 5.47 -1.32 -21.43
CA ILE A 206 6.12 -1.09 -22.73
C ILE A 206 5.53 -2.03 -23.77
N LYS A 207 5.05 -1.48 -24.90
CA LYS A 207 4.27 -2.18 -25.92
C LYS A 207 5.18 -2.84 -26.96
N PHE A 208 5.59 -4.09 -26.72
CA PHE A 208 6.29 -4.89 -27.74
C PHE A 208 5.31 -5.38 -28.80
N GLN A 209 5.69 -5.39 -30.08
CA GLN A 209 4.81 -5.81 -31.17
C GLN A 209 5.08 -7.27 -31.56
N HIS A 210 4.04 -8.09 -31.69
CA HIS A 210 4.09 -9.43 -32.26
C HIS A 210 2.92 -9.61 -33.22
N ASP A 211 3.22 -9.71 -34.51
CA ASP A 211 2.23 -9.66 -35.59
C ASP A 211 1.30 -8.44 -35.42
N ASP A 212 -0.02 -8.64 -35.36
CA ASP A 212 -1.03 -7.61 -35.11
C ASP A 212 -1.34 -7.35 -33.62
N TRP A 213 -0.56 -7.94 -32.71
CA TRP A 213 -0.80 -7.92 -31.26
C TRP A 213 0.32 -7.22 -30.50
N ILE A 214 -0.04 -6.62 -29.37
CA ILE A 214 0.87 -5.98 -28.44
C ILE A 214 1.11 -6.89 -27.24
N LEU A 215 2.37 -7.09 -26.87
CA LEU A 215 2.79 -7.72 -25.62
C LEU A 215 3.26 -6.61 -24.67
N PRO A 216 2.38 -6.06 -23.81
CA PRO A 216 2.76 -5.02 -22.87
C PRO A 216 3.59 -5.61 -21.73
N THR A 217 4.89 -5.31 -21.70
CA THR A 217 5.78 -5.76 -20.63
C THR A 217 5.74 -4.78 -19.47
N ALA A 218 5.54 -5.27 -18.24
CA ALA A 218 5.53 -4.41 -17.07
C ALA A 218 6.92 -4.23 -16.47
N THR A 219 7.37 -2.99 -16.29
CA THR A 219 8.67 -2.67 -15.67
C THR A 219 8.61 -1.44 -14.76
N LEU A 220 9.41 -1.46 -13.69
CA LEU A 220 9.72 -0.28 -12.87
C LEU A 220 10.97 0.47 -13.33
N ARG A 221 11.63 -0.07 -14.36
CA ARG A 221 12.89 0.41 -14.92
C ARG A 221 12.76 0.63 -16.42
N PRO A 222 11.93 1.57 -16.88
CA PRO A 222 11.72 1.82 -18.30
C PRO A 222 13.00 2.22 -19.03
N GLU A 223 13.99 2.79 -18.34
CA GLU A 223 15.28 3.15 -18.91
C GLU A 223 16.08 1.94 -19.42
N THR A 224 15.74 0.72 -19.00
CA THR A 224 16.45 -0.49 -19.39
C THR A 224 15.99 -1.09 -20.74
N ILE A 225 14.99 -0.47 -21.39
CA ILE A 225 14.43 -0.92 -22.68
C ILE A 225 15.47 -1.13 -23.80
N PHE A 226 16.57 -0.38 -23.76
CA PHE A 226 17.67 -0.47 -24.74
C PHE A 226 18.51 -1.74 -24.59
N GLY A 227 18.46 -2.38 -23.43
CA GLY A 227 19.24 -3.57 -23.10
C GLY A 227 18.42 -4.86 -23.17
N VAL A 228 17.20 -4.79 -23.71
CA VAL A 228 16.30 -5.95 -23.77
C VAL A 228 16.81 -6.95 -24.80
N THR A 229 17.02 -8.20 -24.38
CA THR A 229 17.53 -9.28 -25.24
C THR A 229 16.45 -10.26 -25.68
N ASN A 230 15.41 -10.44 -24.87
CA ASN A 230 14.30 -11.35 -25.09
C ASN A 230 13.10 -10.95 -24.21
N LEU A 231 11.95 -11.56 -24.46
CA LEU A 231 10.81 -11.54 -23.53
C LEU A 231 10.74 -12.85 -22.76
N TRP A 232 10.14 -12.82 -21.58
CA TRP A 232 9.87 -13.97 -20.72
C TRP A 232 8.36 -14.19 -20.59
N LEU A 233 7.91 -15.40 -20.91
CA LEU A 233 6.54 -15.87 -20.68
C LEU A 233 6.57 -17.20 -19.94
N ASN A 234 5.56 -17.45 -19.10
CA ASN A 234 5.41 -18.74 -18.44
C ASN A 234 4.68 -19.73 -19.36
N PRO A 235 5.33 -20.80 -19.85
CA PRO A 235 4.72 -21.70 -20.83
C PRO A 235 3.51 -22.47 -20.28
N LYS A 236 3.42 -22.63 -18.96
CA LYS A 236 2.39 -23.42 -18.27
C LYS A 236 1.12 -22.62 -17.94
N VAL A 237 1.18 -21.30 -18.09
CA VAL A 237 0.10 -20.35 -17.74
C VAL A 237 -0.82 -20.09 -18.94
N GLU A 238 -2.08 -19.76 -18.66
CA GLU A 238 -3.02 -19.26 -19.67
C GLU A 238 -2.85 -17.74 -19.90
N TYR A 239 -2.66 -17.37 -21.17
CA TYR A 239 -2.69 -16.00 -21.65
C TYR A 239 -3.96 -15.77 -22.47
N VAL A 240 -4.31 -14.50 -22.63
CA VAL A 240 -5.46 -14.10 -23.44
C VAL A 240 -5.05 -13.10 -24.51
N LYS A 241 -5.60 -13.26 -25.70
CA LYS A 241 -5.70 -12.20 -26.70
C LYS A 241 -6.98 -11.41 -26.41
N ALA A 242 -6.82 -10.15 -26.04
CA ALA A 242 -7.94 -9.30 -25.68
C ALA A 242 -7.86 -7.96 -26.41
N LYS A 243 -9.03 -7.40 -26.75
CA LYS A 243 -9.13 -5.99 -27.11
C LYS A 243 -9.19 -5.19 -25.81
N VAL A 244 -8.15 -4.39 -25.56
CA VAL A 244 -8.04 -3.49 -24.42
C VAL A 244 -8.20 -2.07 -24.94
N ASP A 245 -9.33 -1.44 -24.60
CA ASP A 245 -9.80 -0.18 -25.18
C ASP A 245 -9.84 -0.23 -26.73
N SER A 246 -8.89 0.42 -27.39
CA SER A 246 -8.75 0.44 -28.85
C SER A 246 -7.64 -0.49 -29.39
N GLU A 247 -6.88 -1.14 -28.52
CA GLU A 247 -5.69 -1.92 -28.88
C GLU A 247 -5.90 -3.42 -28.70
N LYS A 248 -5.09 -4.23 -29.39
CA LYS A 248 -5.09 -5.70 -29.33
C LYS A 248 -3.92 -6.17 -28.48
N TRP A 249 -4.16 -6.65 -27.27
CA TRP A 249 -3.12 -7.02 -26.31
C TRP A 249 -3.07 -8.53 -26.07
N VAL A 250 -1.90 -9.01 -25.68
CA VAL A 250 -1.68 -10.32 -25.08
C VAL A 250 -1.21 -10.15 -23.64
N VAL A 251 -2.01 -10.61 -22.70
CA VAL A 251 -1.72 -10.53 -21.25
C VAL A 251 -2.07 -11.85 -20.57
N SER A 252 -1.60 -12.08 -19.35
CA SER A 252 -2.04 -13.22 -18.54
C SER A 252 -3.55 -13.13 -18.30
N LYS A 253 -4.20 -14.30 -18.14
CA LYS A 253 -5.62 -14.37 -17.82
C LYS A 253 -5.96 -13.62 -16.53
N GLU A 254 -5.07 -13.67 -15.55
CA GLU A 254 -5.16 -13.01 -14.25
C GLU A 254 -5.09 -11.47 -14.37
N SER A 255 -4.45 -10.95 -15.42
CA SER A 255 -4.36 -9.49 -15.66
C SER A 255 -5.68 -8.89 -16.13
N VAL A 256 -6.59 -9.68 -16.73
CA VAL A 256 -7.87 -9.19 -17.29
C VAL A 256 -8.71 -8.45 -16.26
N GLU A 257 -8.94 -9.06 -15.10
CA GLU A 257 -9.76 -8.45 -14.05
C GLU A 257 -9.05 -7.22 -13.46
N LYS A 258 -7.72 -7.23 -13.36
CA LYS A 258 -6.96 -6.07 -12.90
C LYS A 258 -7.14 -4.89 -13.83
N LEU A 259 -6.99 -5.09 -15.14
CA LEU A 259 -7.21 -4.05 -16.13
C LEU A 259 -8.64 -3.48 -16.04
N ARG A 260 -9.64 -4.33 -15.82
CA ARG A 260 -11.03 -3.90 -15.59
C ARG A 260 -11.17 -3.04 -14.33
N TYR A 261 -10.54 -3.41 -13.22
CA TYR A 261 -10.50 -2.57 -12.01
C TYR A 261 -9.75 -1.24 -12.21
N LEU A 262 -8.86 -1.17 -13.20
CA LEU A 262 -8.16 0.05 -13.60
C LEU A 262 -8.91 0.82 -14.71
N ASN A 263 -10.24 0.64 -14.80
CA ASN A 263 -11.15 1.30 -15.76
C ASN A 263 -10.84 1.06 -17.24
N ARG A 264 -10.16 -0.05 -17.56
CA ARG A 264 -9.95 -0.46 -18.96
C ARG A 264 -11.11 -1.30 -19.47
N ARG A 265 -11.50 -1.07 -20.73
CA ARG A 265 -12.48 -1.93 -21.41
C ARG A 265 -11.75 -3.14 -21.99
N VAL A 266 -12.02 -4.34 -21.44
CA VAL A 266 -11.34 -5.58 -21.85
C VAL A 266 -12.33 -6.60 -22.40
N GLU A 267 -12.23 -6.87 -23.70
CA GLU A 267 -12.98 -7.90 -24.42
C GLU A 267 -12.03 -9.05 -24.81
N VAL A 268 -12.18 -10.20 -24.17
CA VAL A 268 -11.34 -11.39 -24.46
C VAL A 268 -11.81 -12.05 -25.75
N ALA A 269 -10.90 -12.24 -26.70
CA ALA A 269 -11.17 -12.90 -27.98
C ALA A 269 -10.75 -14.37 -27.98
N GLU A 270 -9.59 -14.69 -27.40
CA GLU A 270 -9.03 -16.05 -27.38
C GLU A 270 -8.22 -16.25 -26.08
N THR A 271 -8.29 -17.46 -25.52
CA THR A 271 -7.46 -17.91 -24.40
C THR A 271 -6.57 -19.05 -24.89
N PHE A 272 -5.28 -19.01 -24.59
CA PHE A 272 -4.30 -19.99 -25.06
C PHE A 272 -3.18 -20.18 -24.02
N ARG A 273 -2.38 -21.24 -24.15
CA ARG A 273 -1.22 -21.46 -23.25
C ARG A 273 0.00 -20.67 -23.70
N GLY A 274 0.75 -20.13 -22.74
CA GLY A 274 1.98 -19.37 -23.00
C GLY A 274 2.98 -20.09 -23.91
N SER A 275 3.01 -21.43 -23.85
CA SER A 275 3.81 -22.29 -24.73
C SER A 275 3.63 -22.03 -26.22
N GLN A 276 2.47 -21.52 -26.66
CA GLN A 276 2.22 -21.21 -28.07
C GLN A 276 2.90 -19.93 -28.58
N LEU A 277 3.42 -19.09 -27.67
CA LEU A 277 4.20 -17.89 -28.01
C LEU A 277 5.69 -18.07 -27.78
N VAL A 278 6.10 -19.07 -27.00
CA VAL A 278 7.51 -19.40 -26.81
C VAL A 278 8.12 -19.81 -28.17
N GLY A 279 9.34 -19.31 -28.45
CA GLY A 279 10.04 -19.49 -29.73
C GLY A 279 9.69 -18.44 -30.80
N LYS A 280 8.62 -17.67 -30.60
CA LYS A 280 8.25 -16.57 -31.53
C LYS A 280 9.04 -15.30 -31.26
N HIS A 281 8.87 -14.31 -32.13
CA HIS A 281 9.57 -13.03 -32.07
C HIS A 281 8.64 -11.90 -31.67
N ALA A 282 9.19 -10.91 -30.99
CA ALA A 282 8.55 -9.63 -30.73
C ALA A 282 9.50 -8.50 -31.08
N ARG A 283 8.96 -7.37 -31.55
CA ARG A 283 9.72 -6.18 -31.89
C ARG A 283 9.77 -5.22 -30.72
N ASN A 284 10.97 -4.80 -30.36
CA ASN A 284 11.20 -3.73 -29.39
C ASN A 284 10.72 -2.37 -29.97
N PRO A 285 9.82 -1.64 -29.30
CA PRO A 285 9.22 -0.42 -29.84
C PRO A 285 10.21 0.77 -29.93
N VAL A 286 11.37 0.66 -29.27
CA VAL A 286 12.39 1.71 -29.23
C VAL A 286 13.52 1.40 -30.20
N THR A 287 14.12 0.21 -30.09
CA THR A 287 15.28 -0.18 -30.89
C THR A 287 14.90 -0.77 -32.25
N ASN A 288 13.62 -1.13 -32.46
CA ASN A 288 13.12 -1.89 -33.60
C ASN A 288 13.78 -3.26 -33.79
N GLN A 289 14.55 -3.74 -32.81
CA GLN A 289 15.16 -5.05 -32.84
C GLN A 289 14.10 -6.14 -32.66
N GLU A 290 14.15 -7.18 -33.49
CA GLU A 290 13.41 -8.42 -33.28
C GLU A 290 14.11 -9.25 -32.21
N ILE A 291 13.37 -9.62 -31.17
CA ILE A 291 13.84 -10.40 -30.02
C ILE A 291 12.97 -11.63 -29.82
N LEU A 292 13.54 -12.68 -29.24
CA LEU A 292 12.82 -13.93 -28.99
C LEU A 292 11.93 -13.86 -27.75
N ILE A 293 10.86 -14.66 -27.75
CA ILE A 293 10.04 -14.96 -26.58
C ILE A 293 10.52 -16.30 -26.00
N LEU A 294 11.07 -16.28 -24.80
CA LEU A 294 11.66 -17.44 -24.13
C LEU A 294 10.81 -17.91 -22.94
N PRO A 295 10.88 -19.20 -22.56
CA PRO A 295 10.11 -19.73 -21.45
C PRO A 295 10.74 -19.37 -20.10
N ALA A 296 9.92 -19.00 -19.13
CA ALA A 296 10.34 -18.69 -17.77
C ALA A 296 9.26 -19.04 -16.75
N GLU A 297 9.54 -20.02 -15.89
CA GLU A 297 8.59 -20.43 -14.83
C GLU A 297 8.47 -19.40 -13.70
N PHE A 298 9.48 -18.53 -13.53
CA PHE A 298 9.48 -17.48 -12.51
C PHE A 298 8.55 -16.30 -12.84
N VAL A 299 8.06 -16.21 -14.07
CA VAL A 299 7.09 -15.18 -14.45
C VAL A 299 5.77 -15.47 -13.74
N ASP A 300 5.47 -14.64 -12.74
CA ASP A 300 4.21 -14.69 -12.00
C ASP A 300 3.08 -14.11 -12.86
N PRO A 301 2.08 -14.92 -13.26
CA PRO A 301 0.97 -14.43 -14.08
C PRO A 301 0.07 -13.45 -13.32
N LYS A 302 0.09 -13.46 -11.99
CA LYS A 302 -0.60 -12.48 -11.15
C LYS A 302 0.16 -11.17 -11.01
N ASN A 303 1.37 -11.04 -11.54
CA ASN A 303 2.11 -9.78 -11.48
C ASN A 303 1.91 -8.96 -12.77
N ALA A 304 1.25 -7.80 -12.64
CA ALA A 304 0.96 -6.88 -13.74
C ALA A 304 0.31 -7.58 -14.95
N THR A 305 1.03 -7.71 -16.07
CA THR A 305 0.55 -8.31 -17.33
C THR A 305 0.95 -9.77 -17.52
N GLY A 306 1.81 -10.32 -16.66
CA GLY A 306 2.42 -11.64 -16.85
C GLY A 306 3.36 -11.74 -18.06
N VAL A 307 3.80 -10.60 -18.62
CA VAL A 307 4.81 -10.52 -19.69
C VAL A 307 5.98 -9.68 -19.17
N VAL A 308 7.19 -10.23 -19.22
CA VAL A 308 8.39 -9.57 -18.68
C VAL A 308 9.41 -9.35 -19.80
N MET A 309 10.01 -8.17 -19.84
CA MET A 309 11.16 -7.89 -20.71
C MET A 309 12.46 -8.28 -20.00
N SER A 310 13.34 -9.00 -20.67
CA SER A 310 14.60 -9.50 -20.12
C SER A 310 15.73 -8.52 -20.37
N VAL A 311 16.43 -8.07 -19.32
CA VAL A 311 17.62 -7.21 -19.41
C VAL A 311 18.79 -7.86 -18.66
N PRO A 312 19.41 -8.93 -19.19
CA PRO A 312 20.43 -9.71 -18.50
C PRO A 312 21.68 -8.93 -18.08
N GLY A 313 21.97 -7.79 -18.72
CA GLY A 313 23.10 -6.94 -18.32
C GLY A 313 22.91 -6.26 -16.96
N HIS A 314 21.66 -6.03 -16.57
CA HIS A 314 21.28 -5.12 -15.48
C HIS A 314 20.26 -5.74 -14.50
N ALA A 315 19.73 -6.94 -14.79
CA ALA A 315 18.83 -7.68 -13.93
C ALA A 315 19.40 -9.08 -13.61
N PRO A 316 19.79 -9.36 -12.35
CA PRO A 316 20.30 -10.66 -11.92
C PRO A 316 19.39 -11.86 -12.22
N TYR A 317 18.07 -11.70 -12.05
CA TYR A 317 17.09 -12.73 -12.42
C TYR A 317 17.19 -13.11 -13.89
N ASP A 318 17.24 -12.12 -14.79
CA ASP A 318 17.34 -12.34 -16.23
C ASP A 318 18.67 -12.96 -16.63
N TYR A 319 19.77 -12.54 -15.97
CA TYR A 319 21.09 -13.11 -16.21
C TYR A 319 21.14 -14.60 -15.88
N VAL A 320 20.72 -14.96 -14.65
CA VAL A 320 20.69 -16.37 -14.22
C VAL A 320 19.72 -17.17 -15.08
N ALA A 321 18.59 -16.56 -15.46
CA ALA A 321 17.62 -17.18 -16.34
C ALA A 321 18.20 -17.61 -17.68
N LEU A 322 18.87 -16.67 -18.36
CA LEU A 322 19.47 -16.93 -19.65
C LEU A 322 20.58 -17.98 -19.55
N VAL A 323 21.41 -17.92 -18.50
CA VAL A 323 22.49 -18.90 -18.26
C VAL A 323 21.94 -20.29 -17.94
N ASN A 324 20.87 -20.40 -17.16
CA ASN A 324 20.22 -21.68 -16.86
C ASN A 324 19.55 -22.27 -18.10
N LEU A 325 18.88 -21.43 -18.90
CA LEU A 325 18.23 -21.83 -20.14
C LEU A 325 19.23 -22.41 -21.15
N ALA A 326 20.40 -21.80 -21.29
CA ALA A 326 21.48 -22.30 -22.15
C ALA A 326 22.00 -23.70 -21.74
N LYS A 327 21.79 -24.12 -20.48
CA LYS A 327 22.18 -25.45 -19.98
C LYS A 327 21.05 -26.48 -20.09
N ALA A 328 19.81 -26.05 -20.31
CA ALA A 328 18.61 -26.88 -20.29
C ALA A 328 18.02 -27.11 -21.70
N VAL A 329 18.88 -27.16 -22.72
CA VAL A 329 18.50 -27.14 -24.14
C VAL A 329 17.59 -28.30 -24.55
N GLU A 330 17.74 -29.48 -23.93
CA GLU A 330 16.88 -30.65 -24.19
C GLU A 330 15.39 -30.36 -23.93
N GLN A 331 15.08 -29.42 -23.04
CA GLN A 331 13.70 -29.01 -22.71
C GLN A 331 13.15 -27.94 -23.67
N LEU A 332 13.96 -27.48 -24.63
CA LEU A 332 13.64 -26.37 -25.53
C LEU A 332 13.38 -26.82 -26.97
N GLU A 333 13.65 -28.10 -27.28
CA GLU A 333 13.39 -28.70 -28.59
C GLU A 333 11.91 -28.59 -28.99
N GLU A 334 10.99 -28.68 -28.02
CA GLU A 334 9.55 -28.53 -28.26
C GLU A 334 9.13 -27.11 -28.71
N PHE A 335 10.02 -26.13 -28.54
CA PHE A 335 9.82 -24.73 -28.92
C PHE A 335 10.68 -24.29 -30.11
N GLU A 336 11.33 -25.24 -30.80
CA GLU A 336 12.26 -24.96 -31.91
C GLU A 336 13.46 -24.06 -31.50
N LEU A 337 13.80 -24.06 -30.20
CA LEU A 337 14.91 -23.28 -29.64
C LEU A 337 16.14 -24.17 -29.47
N THR A 338 17.24 -23.86 -30.15
CA THR A 338 18.50 -24.62 -30.08
C THR A 338 19.50 -23.97 -29.11
N ALA A 339 20.50 -24.75 -28.67
CA ALA A 339 21.62 -24.25 -27.86
C ALA A 339 22.28 -23.02 -28.50
N GLU A 340 22.53 -23.10 -29.81
CA GLU A 340 23.19 -22.05 -30.59
C GLU A 340 22.39 -20.76 -30.59
N ILE A 341 21.06 -20.84 -30.71
CA ILE A 341 20.16 -19.68 -30.64
C ILE A 341 20.28 -19.03 -29.26
N ILE A 342 20.15 -19.81 -28.18
CA ILE A 342 20.21 -19.27 -26.81
C ILE A 342 21.58 -18.69 -26.49
N GLU A 343 22.66 -19.36 -26.90
CA GLU A 343 24.02 -18.86 -26.72
C GLU A 343 24.32 -17.60 -27.52
N SER A 344 23.63 -17.36 -28.63
CA SER A 344 23.75 -16.12 -29.41
C SER A 344 23.16 -14.90 -28.70
N ILE A 345 22.23 -15.11 -27.77
CA ILE A 345 21.63 -14.05 -26.97
C ILE A 345 22.64 -13.61 -25.91
N LYS A 346 23.29 -12.46 -26.14
CA LYS A 346 24.27 -11.90 -25.21
C LYS A 346 23.69 -10.71 -24.44
N PRO A 347 24.06 -10.54 -23.15
CA PRO A 347 23.73 -9.35 -22.40
C PRO A 347 24.18 -8.07 -23.12
N ILE A 348 23.34 -7.04 -23.10
CA ILE A 348 23.65 -5.72 -23.67
C ILE A 348 23.93 -4.76 -22.53
N SER A 349 25.11 -4.13 -22.55
CA SER A 349 25.48 -3.14 -21.53
C SER A 349 24.95 -1.76 -21.92
N ILE A 350 24.07 -1.20 -21.09
CA ILE A 350 23.42 0.10 -21.32
C ILE A 350 23.64 1.11 -20.20
N ILE A 351 24.13 0.66 -19.04
CA ILE A 351 24.45 1.50 -17.88
C ILE A 351 25.90 1.26 -17.49
N SER A 352 26.65 2.34 -17.27
CA SER A 352 27.97 2.30 -16.66
C SER A 352 27.85 2.63 -15.17
N VAL A 353 28.42 1.77 -14.34
CA VAL A 353 28.50 1.95 -12.89
C VAL A 353 29.97 1.84 -12.47
N PRO A 354 30.54 2.81 -11.73
CA PRO A 354 31.99 2.85 -11.47
C PRO A 354 32.59 1.61 -10.78
N GLU A 355 31.79 0.90 -9.99
CA GLU A 355 32.23 -0.26 -9.18
C GLU A 355 31.99 -1.62 -9.86
N TYR A 356 31.41 -1.61 -11.07
CA TYR A 356 31.04 -2.82 -11.81
C TYR A 356 31.77 -2.89 -13.15
N SER A 357 31.80 -4.09 -13.71
CA SER A 357 32.20 -4.37 -15.07
C SER A 357 31.14 -3.89 -16.07
N GLU A 358 31.24 -4.36 -17.32
CA GLU A 358 30.23 -4.11 -18.35
C GLU A 358 28.84 -4.65 -17.96
N PHE A 359 28.76 -5.67 -17.10
CA PHE A 359 27.50 -6.33 -16.74
C PHE A 359 27.34 -6.43 -15.21
N PRO A 360 26.79 -5.38 -14.56
CA PRO A 360 26.56 -5.37 -13.11
C PRO A 360 25.80 -6.60 -12.59
N ALA A 361 24.81 -7.08 -13.34
CA ALA A 361 24.07 -8.29 -12.98
C ALA A 361 24.95 -9.53 -12.94
N GLY A 362 25.82 -9.72 -13.95
CA GLY A 362 26.76 -10.83 -14.01
C GLY A 362 27.79 -10.80 -12.89
N ASP A 363 28.29 -9.61 -12.53
CA ASP A 363 29.25 -9.44 -11.45
C ASP A 363 28.67 -9.82 -10.09
N VAL A 364 27.46 -9.34 -9.76
CA VAL A 364 26.82 -9.65 -8.48
C VAL A 364 26.49 -11.15 -8.39
N VAL A 365 25.92 -11.72 -9.46
CA VAL A 365 25.61 -13.15 -9.54
C VAL A 365 26.87 -14.00 -9.34
N GLY A 366 27.97 -13.63 -10.01
CA GLY A 366 29.26 -14.30 -9.87
C GLY A 366 29.84 -14.16 -8.46
N ARG A 367 29.84 -12.95 -7.90
CA ARG A 367 30.36 -12.65 -6.56
C ARG A 367 29.58 -13.37 -5.46
N MET A 368 28.26 -13.49 -5.61
CA MET A 368 27.38 -14.21 -4.67
C MET A 368 27.30 -15.72 -4.95
N ASN A 369 27.92 -16.19 -6.03
CA ASN A 369 27.89 -17.57 -6.52
C ASN A 369 26.46 -18.12 -6.63
N ILE A 370 25.60 -17.35 -7.31
CA ILE A 370 24.19 -17.72 -7.56
C ILE A 370 24.15 -18.53 -8.86
N LEU A 371 23.62 -19.76 -8.78
CA LEU A 371 23.62 -20.70 -9.90
C LEU A 371 22.22 -21.03 -10.43
N SER A 372 21.18 -20.72 -9.66
CA SER A 372 19.80 -21.12 -9.92
C SER A 372 18.85 -19.94 -9.73
N GLN A 373 17.82 -19.87 -10.58
CA GLN A 373 16.72 -18.90 -10.47
C GLN A 373 15.90 -19.03 -9.18
N GLN A 374 15.96 -20.18 -8.51
CA GLN A 374 15.21 -20.45 -7.27
C GLN A 374 15.98 -19.99 -6.02
N ASP A 375 17.20 -19.45 -6.18
CA ASP A 375 17.99 -18.96 -5.07
C ASP A 375 17.37 -17.67 -4.49
N PRO A 376 16.95 -17.65 -3.20
CA PRO A 376 16.32 -16.48 -2.61
C PRO A 376 17.24 -15.25 -2.57
N ARG A 377 18.56 -15.44 -2.66
CA ARG A 377 19.55 -14.35 -2.68
C ARG A 377 19.48 -13.51 -3.96
N LEU A 378 18.75 -13.95 -4.99
CA LEU A 378 18.51 -13.17 -6.20
C LEU A 378 17.74 -11.87 -5.94
N GLU A 379 16.86 -11.86 -4.93
CA GLU A 379 16.13 -10.66 -4.56
C GLU A 379 17.10 -9.59 -4.03
N ASP A 380 18.00 -9.97 -3.12
CA ASP A 380 19.03 -9.09 -2.57
C ASP A 380 20.02 -8.63 -3.64
N ALA A 381 20.45 -9.54 -4.52
CA ALA A 381 21.30 -9.22 -5.66
C ALA A 381 20.67 -8.17 -6.58
N THR A 382 19.37 -8.32 -6.86
CA THR A 382 18.62 -7.39 -7.72
C THR A 382 18.48 -6.02 -7.05
N LYS A 383 18.14 -5.98 -5.75
CA LYS A 383 18.07 -4.73 -4.96
C LYS A 383 19.41 -4.00 -4.94
N GLU A 384 20.52 -4.73 -4.81
CA GLU A 384 21.86 -4.13 -4.84
C GLU A 384 22.14 -3.47 -6.20
N VAL A 385 22.04 -4.21 -7.30
CA VAL A 385 22.30 -3.68 -8.65
C VAL A 385 21.43 -2.46 -8.92
N TYR A 386 20.13 -2.55 -8.64
CA TYR A 386 19.18 -1.47 -8.89
C TYR A 386 19.51 -0.22 -8.09
N ARG A 387 19.89 -0.36 -6.82
CA ARG A 387 20.28 0.76 -5.96
C ARG A 387 21.55 1.44 -6.48
N HIS A 388 22.60 0.67 -6.80
CA HIS A 388 23.86 1.24 -7.29
C HIS A 388 23.68 1.94 -8.64
N GLU A 389 22.94 1.33 -9.56
CA GLU A 389 22.60 1.93 -10.85
C GLU A 389 21.79 3.20 -10.69
N PHE A 390 20.76 3.20 -9.84
CA PHE A 390 19.93 4.39 -9.63
C PHE A 390 20.72 5.59 -9.09
N HIS A 391 21.61 5.37 -8.12
CA HIS A 391 22.35 6.46 -7.49
C HIS A 391 23.58 6.91 -8.29
N THR A 392 24.34 5.98 -8.85
CA THR A 392 25.67 6.26 -9.43
C THR A 392 25.76 5.96 -10.92
N GLY A 393 24.80 5.22 -11.47
CA GLY A 393 24.79 4.81 -12.86
C GLY A 393 24.59 5.95 -13.84
N LYS A 394 25.23 5.82 -15.00
CA LYS A 394 25.04 6.69 -16.17
C LYS A 394 24.70 5.87 -17.40
N MET A 395 23.78 6.38 -18.21
CA MET A 395 23.38 5.75 -19.47
C MET A 395 24.54 5.78 -20.48
N LYS A 396 24.76 4.67 -21.18
CA LYS A 396 25.84 4.48 -22.17
C LYS A 396 25.47 5.06 -23.55
N PRO A 397 26.45 5.27 -24.46
CA PRO A 397 26.20 5.86 -25.79
C PRO A 397 25.18 5.12 -26.67
N ASN A 398 25.02 3.81 -26.48
CA ASN A 398 24.03 2.98 -27.19
C ASN A 398 22.57 3.23 -26.74
N THR A 399 22.34 4.20 -25.86
CA THR A 399 21.00 4.63 -25.42
C THR A 399 20.52 5.90 -26.13
N GLY A 400 21.16 6.31 -27.23
CA GLY A 400 20.70 7.43 -28.04
C GLY A 400 20.73 8.76 -27.29
N GLU A 401 19.61 9.51 -27.31
CA GLU A 401 19.51 10.83 -26.69
C GLU A 401 19.63 10.83 -25.16
N TYR A 402 19.49 9.66 -24.52
CA TYR A 402 19.60 9.50 -23.07
C TYR A 402 21.04 9.31 -22.61
N ALA A 403 21.99 9.18 -23.53
CA ALA A 403 23.40 8.93 -23.23
C ALA A 403 23.99 9.99 -22.28
N GLY A 404 24.72 9.52 -21.26
CA GLY A 404 25.36 10.37 -20.25
C GLY A 404 24.43 10.87 -19.14
N LEU A 405 23.11 10.70 -19.26
CA LEU A 405 22.18 10.99 -18.18
C LEU A 405 22.40 10.06 -16.99
N ASN A 406 22.19 10.58 -15.79
CA ASN A 406 22.09 9.75 -14.60
C ASN A 406 20.80 8.91 -14.66
N VAL A 407 20.88 7.65 -14.21
CA VAL A 407 19.78 6.67 -14.31
C VAL A 407 18.48 7.18 -13.69
N ALA A 408 18.52 7.87 -12.55
CA ALA A 408 17.30 8.42 -11.94
C ALA A 408 16.58 9.41 -12.86
N LYS A 409 17.33 10.27 -13.56
CA LYS A 409 16.77 11.21 -14.56
C LYS A 409 16.36 10.50 -15.84
N ALA A 410 17.14 9.52 -16.28
CA ALA A 410 16.85 8.74 -17.48
C ALA A 410 15.56 7.93 -17.32
N LYS A 411 15.33 7.33 -16.14
CA LYS A 411 14.10 6.61 -15.81
C LYS A 411 12.85 7.45 -16.06
N ASP A 412 12.81 8.66 -15.49
CA ASP A 412 11.64 9.53 -15.63
C ASP A 412 11.49 10.04 -17.07
N LYS A 413 12.60 10.42 -17.72
CA LYS A 413 12.57 10.92 -19.09
C LYS A 413 12.16 9.85 -20.10
N VAL A 414 12.76 8.66 -20.07
CA VAL A 414 12.41 7.54 -20.95
C VAL A 414 10.94 7.16 -20.74
N ARG A 415 10.49 7.09 -19.49
CA ARG A 415 9.08 6.81 -19.19
C ARG A 415 8.14 7.82 -19.87
N GLN A 416 8.44 9.10 -19.71
CA GLN A 416 7.65 10.19 -20.27
C GLN A 416 7.62 10.11 -21.80
N ASP A 417 8.80 10.02 -22.43
CA ASP A 417 8.95 10.00 -23.89
C ASP A 417 8.21 8.78 -24.49
N LEU A 418 8.30 7.59 -23.88
CA LEU A 418 7.58 6.40 -24.34
C LEU A 418 6.05 6.54 -24.25
N ILE A 419 5.54 7.21 -23.20
CA ILE A 419 4.11 7.45 -23.05
C ILE A 419 3.63 8.48 -24.08
N GLU A 420 4.37 9.57 -24.27
CA GLU A 420 4.06 10.60 -25.26
C GLU A 420 4.05 10.05 -26.70
N GLU A 421 4.98 9.14 -27.01
CA GLU A 421 5.06 8.43 -28.28
C GLU A 421 4.05 7.27 -28.41
N ARG A 422 3.20 7.03 -27.39
CA ARG A 422 2.25 5.91 -27.32
C ARG A 422 2.88 4.51 -27.38
N LYS A 423 4.18 4.41 -27.10
CA LYS A 423 4.94 3.15 -27.01
C LYS A 423 4.84 2.51 -25.64
N ALA A 424 4.37 3.24 -24.63
CA ALA A 424 4.10 2.70 -23.31
C ALA A 424 2.83 3.30 -22.69
N GLU A 425 2.29 2.60 -21.70
CA GLU A 425 1.22 3.08 -20.82
C GLU A 425 1.58 2.77 -19.36
N THR A 426 0.68 3.07 -18.42
CA THR A 426 0.89 2.77 -17.01
C THR A 426 -0.15 1.82 -16.46
N MET A 427 0.25 1.06 -15.44
CA MET A 427 -0.62 0.13 -14.73
C MET A 427 -0.30 0.19 -13.24
N TYR A 428 -1.31 0.45 -12.41
CA TYR A 428 -1.16 0.37 -10.97
C TYR A 428 -1.21 -1.08 -10.49
N GLU A 429 -0.43 -1.37 -9.46
CA GLU A 429 -0.35 -2.71 -8.87
C GLU A 429 0.06 -2.60 -7.40
N LEU A 430 -0.29 -3.61 -6.60
CA LEU A 430 0.22 -3.71 -5.23
C LEU A 430 1.68 -4.18 -5.24
N MET A 431 2.54 -3.45 -4.54
CA MET A 431 3.98 -3.70 -4.46
C MET A 431 4.37 -4.67 -3.36
N ASN A 432 3.59 -4.70 -2.27
CA ASN A 432 3.83 -5.52 -1.08
C ASN A 432 2.92 -6.76 -1.02
N LYS A 433 2.69 -7.40 -2.17
CA LYS A 433 1.88 -8.61 -2.24
C LYS A 433 2.50 -9.78 -1.45
N PRO A 434 1.68 -10.71 -0.94
CA PRO A 434 0.22 -10.68 -0.97
C PRO A 434 -0.34 -9.74 0.12
N VAL A 435 -1.33 -8.93 -0.25
CA VAL A 435 -2.14 -8.16 0.71
C VAL A 435 -3.49 -8.82 0.80
N LEU A 436 -3.84 -9.36 1.98
CA LEU A 436 -5.10 -10.07 2.20
C LEU A 436 -6.08 -9.19 2.96
N CYS A 437 -7.30 -9.07 2.47
CA CYS A 437 -8.41 -8.50 3.21
C CYS A 437 -8.73 -9.38 4.44
N ARG A 438 -9.32 -8.82 5.50
CA ARG A 438 -9.77 -9.60 6.67
C ARG A 438 -10.74 -10.74 6.31
N CYS A 439 -11.48 -10.65 5.21
CA CYS A 439 -12.31 -11.74 4.70
C CYS A 439 -11.51 -12.88 4.03
N GLY A 440 -10.18 -12.77 3.91
CA GLY A 440 -9.28 -13.76 3.31
C GLY A 440 -9.03 -13.60 1.80
N THR A 441 -9.67 -12.62 1.15
CA THR A 441 -9.49 -12.37 -0.30
C THR A 441 -8.23 -11.56 -0.58
N GLU A 442 -7.48 -11.93 -1.62
CA GLU A 442 -6.33 -11.17 -2.11
C GLU A 442 -6.79 -9.84 -2.69
N CYS A 443 -6.24 -8.74 -2.17
CA CYS A 443 -6.57 -7.39 -2.59
C CYS A 443 -5.94 -7.07 -3.95
N VAL A 444 -6.57 -6.17 -4.69
CA VAL A 444 -6.09 -5.65 -5.97
C VAL A 444 -6.10 -4.12 -5.94
N VAL A 445 -5.60 -3.47 -6.99
CA VAL A 445 -5.78 -2.03 -7.15
C VAL A 445 -7.02 -1.75 -8.01
N LYS A 446 -7.86 -0.83 -7.56
CA LYS A 446 -8.99 -0.31 -8.33
C LYS A 446 -8.87 1.20 -8.48
N ILE A 447 -9.12 1.71 -9.68
CA ILE A 447 -9.27 3.15 -9.91
C ILE A 447 -10.72 3.52 -9.62
N PHE A 448 -10.92 4.39 -8.64
CA PHE A 448 -12.19 5.08 -8.48
C PHE A 448 -12.17 6.35 -9.28
N GLU A 449 -13.12 6.49 -10.21
CA GLU A 449 -13.46 7.78 -10.79
C GLU A 449 -14.22 8.59 -9.74
N ASP A 450 -14.16 9.90 -9.87
CA ASP A 450 -15.01 10.79 -9.08
C ASP A 450 -14.81 10.72 -7.55
N GLN A 451 -13.66 10.21 -7.07
CA GLN A 451 -13.33 10.19 -5.65
C GLN A 451 -12.99 11.61 -5.16
N TRP A 452 -13.50 11.97 -3.99
CA TRP A 452 -13.22 13.24 -3.33
C TRP A 452 -11.93 13.14 -2.49
N PHE A 453 -11.09 14.16 -2.58
CA PHE A 453 -9.83 14.30 -1.86
C PHE A 453 -9.76 15.60 -1.10
N ILE A 454 -9.04 15.57 0.02
CA ILE A 454 -8.44 16.76 0.61
C ILE A 454 -7.07 16.95 -0.06
N ASP A 455 -6.89 18.04 -0.78
CA ASP A 455 -5.68 18.32 -1.57
C ASP A 455 -4.54 18.86 -0.69
N TYR A 456 -3.93 17.97 0.10
CA TYR A 456 -2.74 18.28 0.91
C TYR A 456 -1.50 18.59 0.07
N LYS A 457 -1.55 18.43 -1.26
CA LYS A 457 -0.41 18.67 -2.16
C LYS A 457 -0.28 20.14 -2.55
N LYS A 458 -1.31 20.97 -2.30
CA LYS A 458 -1.24 22.41 -2.60
C LYS A 458 -0.01 23.05 -1.95
N PRO A 459 0.92 23.62 -2.74
CA PRO A 459 2.17 24.17 -2.21
C PRO A 459 1.96 25.23 -1.12
N GLU A 460 1.00 26.14 -1.34
CA GLU A 460 0.67 27.22 -0.40
C GLU A 460 0.14 26.67 0.93
N TRP A 461 -0.70 25.63 0.89
CA TRP A 461 -1.28 25.04 2.09
C TRP A 461 -0.24 24.23 2.87
N LYS A 462 0.62 23.51 2.15
CA LYS A 462 1.75 22.77 2.74
C LYS A 462 2.76 23.71 3.39
N LYS A 463 3.05 24.85 2.76
CA LYS A 463 3.87 25.91 3.35
C LYS A 463 3.25 26.43 4.64
N LEU A 464 1.96 26.77 4.64
CA LEU A 464 1.26 27.21 5.84
C LEU A 464 1.30 26.14 6.96
N ALA A 465 1.12 24.87 6.62
CA ALA A 465 1.21 23.77 7.58
C ALA A 465 2.61 23.67 8.20
N HIS A 466 3.68 23.82 7.41
CA HIS A 466 5.05 23.84 7.91
C HIS A 466 5.31 25.06 8.82
N GLU A 467 4.83 26.26 8.45
CA GLU A 467 4.94 27.46 9.29
C GLU A 467 4.28 27.28 10.67
N TRP A 468 3.18 26.54 10.74
CA TRP A 468 2.54 26.19 12.01
C TRP A 468 3.29 25.08 12.75
N LEU A 469 3.77 24.06 12.04
CA LEU A 469 4.59 22.99 12.62
C LEU A 469 5.83 23.57 13.32
N ASP A 470 6.51 24.53 12.69
CA ASP A 470 7.68 25.23 13.24
C ASP A 470 7.39 25.95 14.56
N GLN A 471 6.13 26.38 14.79
CA GLN A 471 5.70 27.04 16.01
C GLN A 471 5.18 26.06 17.08
N MET A 472 4.86 24.82 16.70
CA MET A 472 4.40 23.79 17.62
C MET A 472 5.57 23.22 18.42
N GLN A 473 5.31 22.79 19.65
CA GLN A 473 6.26 21.99 20.42
C GLN A 473 6.00 20.51 20.16
N ILE A 474 7.00 19.78 19.66
CA ILE A 474 6.93 18.34 19.42
C ILE A 474 7.69 17.61 20.52
N LEU A 475 7.09 16.54 21.07
CA LEU A 475 7.71 15.78 22.15
C LEU A 475 7.69 14.27 21.82
N PRO A 476 8.86 13.60 21.81
CA PRO A 476 10.20 14.19 21.93
C PRO A 476 10.61 14.89 20.61
N GLU A 477 11.59 15.80 20.67
CA GLU A 477 11.92 16.72 19.56
C GLU A 477 12.38 15.99 18.29
N GLU A 478 12.94 14.78 18.44
CA GLU A 478 13.39 13.94 17.34
C GLU A 478 12.24 13.51 16.41
N LEU A 479 10.99 13.58 16.85
CA LEU A 479 9.81 13.30 16.02
C LEU A 479 9.43 14.44 15.06
N ARG A 480 10.11 15.60 15.12
CA ARG A 480 9.87 16.73 14.19
C ARG A 480 10.39 16.45 12.77
N ALA A 481 11.39 15.57 12.64
CA ALA A 481 12.24 15.40 11.45
C ALA A 481 11.48 15.17 10.14
#